data_AF-A0A9X7JIE7-F1
#
_entry.id   AF-A0A9X7JIE7-F1
#
_cell.length_a   1.000
_cell.length_b   1.000
_cell.length_c   1.000
_cell.angle_alpha   90.00
_cell.angle_beta   90.00
_cell.angle_gamma   90.00
#
_symmetry.space_group_name_H-M   'P 1'
#
loop_
_entity.id
_entity.type
_entity.pdbx_description
1 polymer ?
#
loop_
_entity_poly.entity_id
_entity_poly.type
_entity_poly.pdbx_seq_one_letter_code
_entity_poly.pdbx_strand_id
1 'polypeptide(L)'
;MLLADVARVSAEVAATSARSEKTALLAGLFRGADPQEAPVALTYLSGRLPQGRVGVGWSVLRDAPPPAAVPVLTVAEVDRAVDALAAVAGKGAQAERRRLVDALMAAATAEEQRFLRGLLGGELRQGALD
;
A
#
# COMPACT_ATOMS: atom_id res chain seq x y z
N MET A 1 -5.03 11.74 -2.54
CA MET A 1 -5.90 11.00 -1.60
C MET A 1 -5.02 10.37 -0.53
N LEU A 2 -5.51 10.25 0.70
CA LEU A 2 -4.74 9.62 1.77
C LEU A 2 -4.68 8.10 1.56
N LEU A 3 -3.55 7.50 1.92
CA LEU A 3 -3.38 6.06 1.94
C LEU A 3 -4.35 5.40 2.94
N ALA A 4 -4.65 6.07 4.05
CA ALA A 4 -5.63 5.62 5.03
C ALA A 4 -7.00 5.30 4.42
N ASP A 5 -7.49 6.11 3.47
CA ASP A 5 -8.76 5.85 2.79
C ASP A 5 -8.70 4.56 1.95
N VAL A 6 -7.60 4.35 1.25
CA VAL A 6 -7.35 3.14 0.46
C VAL A 6 -7.23 1.91 1.36
N ALA A 7 -6.48 2.01 2.46
CA ALA A 7 -6.27 0.94 3.42
C ALA A 7 -7.59 0.52 4.09
N ARG A 8 -8.40 1.49 4.48
CA ARG A 8 -9.75 1.26 5.04
C ARG A 8 -10.67 0.58 4.03
N VAL A 9 -10.79 1.12 2.82
CA VAL A 9 -11.64 0.54 1.77
C VAL A 9 -11.17 -0.87 1.39
N SER A 10 -9.85 -1.10 1.33
CA SER A 10 -9.30 -2.44 1.09
C SER A 10 -9.72 -3.43 2.17
N ALA A 11 -9.74 -3.02 3.44
CA ALA A 11 -10.14 -3.88 4.55
C ALA A 11 -11.65 -4.16 4.53
N GLU A 12 -12.47 -3.14 4.28
CA GLU A 12 -13.93 -3.27 4.18
C GLU A 12 -14.33 -4.20 3.01
N VAL A 13 -13.70 -4.04 1.83
CA VAL A 13 -13.92 -4.90 0.66
C VAL A 13 -13.53 -6.35 0.93
N ALA A 14 -12.44 -6.58 1.67
CA ALA A 14 -12.01 -7.93 2.05
C ALA A 14 -12.94 -8.58 3.07
N ALA A 15 -13.61 -7.79 3.93
CA ALA A 15 -14.51 -8.27 4.97
C ALA A 15 -15.92 -8.61 4.46
N THR A 16 -16.40 -7.96 3.39
CA THR A 16 -17.74 -8.23 2.83
C THR A 16 -17.72 -9.33 1.78
N SER A 17 -18.79 -10.14 1.74
CA SER A 17 -19.07 -11.12 0.67
C SER A 17 -20.02 -10.59 -0.41
N ALA A 18 -20.67 -9.44 -0.18
CA ALA A 18 -21.66 -8.88 -1.09
C ALA A 18 -21.00 -8.07 -2.21
N ARG A 19 -21.12 -8.55 -3.46
CA ARG A 19 -20.55 -7.86 -4.64
C ARG A 19 -21.05 -6.43 -4.81
N SER A 20 -22.33 -6.18 -4.55
CA SER A 20 -22.91 -4.83 -4.62
C SER A 20 -22.29 -3.86 -3.62
N GLU A 21 -22.01 -4.33 -2.40
CA GLU A 21 -21.35 -3.56 -1.36
C GLU A 21 -19.90 -3.27 -1.74
N LYS A 22 -19.14 -4.26 -2.23
CA LYS A 22 -17.79 -4.04 -2.76
C LYS A 22 -17.77 -2.95 -3.83
N THR A 23 -18.72 -2.99 -4.77
CA THR A 23 -18.84 -1.95 -5.81
C THR A 23 -19.14 -0.58 -5.22
N ALA A 24 -20.04 -0.50 -4.23
CA ALA A 24 -20.38 0.77 -3.58
C ALA A 24 -19.19 1.39 -2.83
N LEU A 25 -18.41 0.56 -2.11
CA LEU A 25 -17.20 0.99 -1.42
C LEU A 25 -16.15 1.55 -2.38
N LEU A 26 -15.85 0.81 -3.46
CA LEU A 26 -14.92 1.25 -4.48
C LEU A 26 -15.40 2.51 -5.20
N ALA A 27 -16.67 2.58 -5.58
CA ALA A 27 -17.25 3.77 -6.20
C ALA A 27 -17.23 4.99 -5.25
N GLY A 28 -17.43 4.76 -3.95
CA GLY A 28 -17.32 5.79 -2.92
C GLY A 28 -15.91 6.39 -2.87
N LEU A 29 -14.88 5.55 -2.84
CA LEU A 29 -13.48 5.99 -2.84
C LEU A 29 -13.14 6.83 -4.09
N PHE A 30 -13.54 6.37 -5.28
CA PHE A 30 -13.13 7.01 -6.53
C PHE A 30 -13.95 8.24 -6.92
N ARG A 31 -15.08 8.52 -6.26
CA ARG A 31 -15.95 9.66 -6.61
C ARG A 31 -15.26 11.02 -6.50
N GLY A 32 -14.32 11.17 -5.56
CA GLY A 32 -13.55 12.39 -5.34
C GLY A 32 -12.05 12.23 -5.59
N ALA A 33 -11.64 11.13 -6.21
CA ALA A 33 -10.23 10.86 -6.48
C ALA A 33 -9.69 11.78 -7.57
N ASP A 34 -8.47 12.28 -7.38
CA ASP A 34 -7.74 12.91 -8.48
C ASP A 34 -7.54 11.87 -9.61
N PRO A 35 -7.86 12.21 -10.88
CA PRO A 35 -7.64 11.32 -12.01
C PRO A 35 -6.21 10.79 -12.15
N GLN A 36 -5.20 11.50 -11.63
CA GLN A 36 -3.80 11.08 -11.63
C GLN A 36 -3.51 10.01 -10.57
N GLU A 37 -4.21 10.04 -9.44
CA GLU A 37 -4.00 9.10 -8.34
C GLU A 37 -4.87 7.84 -8.47
N ALA A 38 -6.02 7.94 -9.14
CA ALA A 38 -6.99 6.86 -9.25
C ALA A 38 -6.40 5.55 -9.87
N PRO A 39 -5.58 5.60 -10.93
CA PRO A 39 -4.97 4.39 -11.49
C PRO A 39 -4.02 3.68 -10.51
N VAL A 40 -3.24 4.44 -9.74
CA VAL A 40 -2.31 3.90 -8.74
C VAL A 40 -3.10 3.27 -7.59
N ALA A 41 -4.09 3.98 -7.04
CA ALA A 41 -4.95 3.46 -5.98
C ALA A 41 -5.70 2.18 -6.42
N LEU A 42 -6.21 2.12 -7.66
CA LEU A 42 -6.83 0.93 -8.22
C LEU A 42 -5.85 -0.25 -8.31
N THR A 43 -4.60 0.02 -8.72
CA THR A 43 -3.57 -1.01 -8.81
C THR A 43 -3.26 -1.58 -7.43
N TYR A 44 -3.11 -0.72 -6.41
CA TYR A 44 -2.92 -1.14 -5.02
C TYR A 44 -4.12 -1.94 -4.49
N LEU A 45 -5.34 -1.49 -4.79
CA LEU A 45 -6.59 -2.19 -4.49
C LEU A 45 -6.80 -3.47 -5.31
N SER A 46 -5.87 -3.83 -6.20
CA SER A 46 -5.80 -5.15 -6.85
C SER A 46 -4.68 -6.03 -6.28
N GLY A 47 -4.05 -5.59 -5.19
CA GLY A 47 -2.94 -6.30 -4.55
C GLY A 47 -1.62 -6.18 -5.30
N ARG A 48 -1.48 -5.19 -6.19
CA ARG A 48 -0.32 -5.05 -7.07
C ARG A 48 0.33 -3.67 -6.92
N LEU A 49 1.63 -3.63 -7.21
CA LEU A 49 2.39 -2.40 -7.37
C LEU A 49 2.57 -2.11 -8.87
N PRO A 50 2.40 -0.86 -9.33
CA PRO A 50 2.79 -0.46 -10.69
C PRO A 50 4.22 -0.85 -11.06
N GLN A 51 5.13 -0.81 -10.07
CA GLN A 51 6.55 -1.12 -10.19
C GLN A 51 6.84 -2.63 -10.24
N GLY A 52 5.84 -3.48 -10.01
CA GLY A 52 6.04 -4.92 -9.88
C GLY A 52 6.77 -5.30 -8.58
N ARG A 53 7.72 -6.24 -8.66
CA ARG A 53 8.47 -6.71 -7.48
C ARG A 53 9.59 -5.73 -7.13
N VAL A 54 9.54 -5.16 -5.93
CA VAL A 54 10.53 -4.18 -5.43
C VAL A 54 11.63 -4.76 -4.54
N GLY A 55 11.73 -6.09 -4.48
CA GLY A 55 12.85 -6.79 -3.82
C GLY A 55 12.90 -6.62 -2.29
N VAL A 56 11.76 -6.32 -1.66
CA VAL A 56 11.63 -6.23 -0.20
C VAL A 56 11.33 -7.62 0.37
N GLY A 57 12.21 -8.12 1.23
CA GLY A 57 12.04 -9.41 1.89
C GLY A 57 11.10 -9.34 3.10
N TRP A 58 10.47 -10.46 3.42
CA TRP A 58 9.54 -10.58 4.56
C TRP A 58 10.15 -10.17 5.92
N SER A 59 11.45 -10.38 6.11
CA SER A 59 12.16 -9.96 7.33
C SER A 59 12.12 -8.44 7.53
N VAL A 60 12.25 -7.66 6.46
CA VAL A 60 12.22 -6.20 6.50
C VAL A 60 10.82 -5.69 6.87
N LEU A 61 9.77 -6.37 6.39
CA LEU A 61 8.39 -5.99 6.65
C LEU A 61 7.89 -6.37 8.05
N ARG A 62 8.44 -7.44 8.63
CA ARG A 62 8.05 -7.93 9.96
C ARG A 62 8.49 -7.00 11.08
N ASP A 63 9.70 -6.45 10.97
CA ASP A 63 10.32 -5.61 12.00
C ASP A 63 10.05 -4.12 11.77
N ALA A 64 8.79 -3.79 11.50
CA ALA A 64 8.38 -2.41 11.23
C ALA A 64 8.50 -1.52 12.49
N PRO A 65 8.85 -0.23 12.34
CA PRO A 65 8.88 0.73 13.43
C PRO A 65 7.48 1.02 14.00
N PRO A 66 7.39 1.67 15.18
CA PRO A 66 6.11 2.11 15.73
C PRO A 66 5.31 2.94 14.72
N PRO A 67 3.98 2.75 14.63
CA PRO A 67 3.15 3.47 13.70
C PRO A 67 3.00 4.95 14.07
N ALA A 68 2.77 5.78 13.05
CA ALA A 68 2.35 7.18 13.24
C ALA A 68 0.96 7.26 13.90
N ALA A 69 0.73 8.32 14.66
CA ALA A 69 -0.55 8.55 15.34
C ALA A 69 -1.66 9.07 14.40
N VAL A 70 -1.28 9.76 13.34
CA VAL A 70 -2.20 10.39 12.37
C VAL A 70 -1.79 10.04 10.95
N PRO A 71 -2.76 9.84 10.04
CA PRO A 71 -2.47 9.53 8.65
C PRO A 71 -1.97 10.78 7.93
N VAL A 72 -0.79 10.67 7.32
CA VAL A 72 -0.19 11.75 6.53
C VAL A 72 0.20 11.29 5.13
N LEU A 73 0.32 9.98 4.91
CA LEU A 73 0.77 9.44 3.64
C LEU A 73 -0.33 9.56 2.60
N THR A 74 0.02 10.13 1.45
CA THR A 74 -0.80 10.10 0.24
C THR A 74 -0.43 8.92 -0.65
N VAL A 75 -1.34 8.50 -1.53
CA VAL A 75 -1.06 7.48 -2.55
C VAL A 75 0.13 7.89 -3.41
N ALA A 76 0.22 9.16 -3.81
CA ALA A 76 1.34 9.66 -4.61
C ALA A 76 2.69 9.65 -3.87
N GLU A 77 2.71 9.86 -2.55
CA GLU A 77 3.94 9.75 -1.76
C GLU A 77 4.40 8.30 -1.61
N VAL A 78 3.46 7.38 -1.40
CA VAL A 78 3.74 5.95 -1.36
C VAL A 78 4.29 5.48 -2.69
N ASP A 79 3.68 5.89 -3.80
CA ASP A 79 4.13 5.48 -5.14
C ASP A 79 5.56 5.94 -5.43
N ARG A 80 5.88 7.20 -5.11
CA ARG A 80 7.25 7.72 -5.19
C ARG A 80 8.24 6.97 -4.28
N ALA A 81 7.81 6.57 -3.09
CA ALA A 81 8.65 5.77 -2.19
C ALA A 81 8.89 4.36 -2.74
N VAL A 82 7.89 3.76 -3.38
CA VAL A 82 8.02 2.45 -4.04
C VAL A 82 8.89 2.53 -5.29
N ASP A 83 8.79 3.60 -6.08
CA ASP A 83 9.71 3.88 -7.19
C ASP A 83 11.17 3.95 -6.70
N ALA A 84 11.41 4.68 -5.60
CA ALA A 84 12.74 4.76 -5.00
C ALA A 84 13.26 3.38 -4.57
N LEU A 85 12.40 2.54 -3.96
CA LEU A 85 12.74 1.16 -3.59
C LEU A 85 13.09 0.30 -4.81
N ALA A 86 12.31 0.41 -5.89
CA ALA A 86 12.51 -0.34 -7.13
C ALA A 86 13.84 0.05 -7.82
N ALA A 87 14.23 1.31 -7.73
CA ALA A 87 15.47 1.84 -8.30
C ALA A 87 16.75 1.44 -7.53
N VAL A 88 16.64 0.95 -6.29
CA VAL A 88 17.82 0.53 -5.51
C VAL A 88 18.51 -0.67 -6.17
N ALA A 89 19.81 -0.54 -6.45
CA ALA A 89 20.63 -1.62 -7.01
C ALA A 89 22.09 -1.54 -6.54
N GLY A 90 22.85 -2.61 -6.77
CA GLY A 90 24.29 -2.64 -6.49
C GLY A 90 24.67 -2.95 -5.03
N LYS A 91 25.94 -2.71 -4.70
CA LYS A 91 26.50 -2.98 -3.37
C LYS A 91 25.81 -2.11 -2.32
N GLY A 92 25.31 -2.72 -1.24
CA GLY A 92 24.58 -2.01 -0.18
C GLY A 92 23.06 -1.89 -0.40
N ALA A 93 22.53 -2.41 -1.51
CA ALA A 93 21.11 -2.34 -1.83
C ALA A 93 20.17 -2.83 -0.71
N GLN A 94 20.56 -3.87 0.04
CA GLN A 94 19.74 -4.40 1.13
C GLN A 94 19.58 -3.39 2.28
N ALA A 95 20.66 -2.71 2.66
CA ALA A 95 20.62 -1.71 3.73
C ALA A 95 19.79 -0.49 3.32
N GLU A 96 19.91 -0.05 2.06
CA GLU A 96 19.15 1.08 1.55
C GLU A 96 17.65 0.75 1.42
N ARG A 97 17.30 -0.45 0.93
CA ARG A 97 15.90 -0.90 0.93
C ARG A 97 15.33 -0.95 2.34
N ARG A 98 16.09 -1.47 3.31
CA ARG A 98 15.68 -1.48 4.73
C ARG A 98 15.39 -0.06 5.23
N ARG A 99 16.31 0.88 4.99
CA ARG A 99 16.15 2.28 5.39
C ARG A 99 14.90 2.93 4.80
N LEU A 100 14.66 2.73 3.50
CA LEU A 100 13.50 3.28 2.79
C LEU A 100 12.18 2.67 3.28
N VAL A 101 12.13 1.35 3.47
CA VAL A 101 10.94 0.68 4.04
C VAL A 101 10.69 1.15 5.46
N ASP A 102 11.70 1.23 6.33
CA ASP A 102 11.54 1.70 7.71
C ASP A 102 11.01 3.13 7.74
N ALA A 103 11.52 4.02 6.86
CA ALA A 103 11.03 5.40 6.76
C ALA A 103 9.55 5.46 6.32
N LEU A 104 9.17 4.69 5.30
CA LEU A 104 7.78 4.61 4.84
C LEU A 104 6.86 4.06 5.94
N MET A 105 7.28 3.00 6.62
CA MET A 105 6.49 2.35 7.66
C MET A 105 6.36 3.23 8.92
N ALA A 106 7.37 4.02 9.27
CA ALA A 106 7.30 4.95 10.41
C ALA A 106 6.32 6.11 10.17
N ALA A 107 6.17 6.54 8.92
CA ALA A 107 5.19 7.57 8.54
C ALA A 107 3.75 7.03 8.45
N ALA A 108 3.59 5.72 8.36
CA ALA A 108 2.29 5.06 8.25
C ALA A 108 1.65 4.82 9.63
N THR A 109 0.35 5.04 9.70
CA THR A 109 -0.49 4.60 10.83
C THR A 109 -0.56 3.07 10.91
N ALA A 110 -1.14 2.53 11.99
CA ALA A 110 -1.24 1.08 12.17
C ALA A 110 -2.05 0.38 11.07
N GLU A 111 -3.10 1.03 10.55
CA GLU A 111 -3.91 0.53 9.44
C GLU A 111 -3.15 0.56 8.12
N GLU A 112 -2.50 1.68 7.82
CA GLU A 112 -1.67 1.84 6.63
C GLU A 112 -0.49 0.86 6.65
N GLN A 113 0.17 0.65 7.78
CA GLN A 113 1.23 -0.35 7.90
C GLN A 113 0.74 -1.77 7.61
N ARG A 114 -0.47 -2.15 8.06
CA ARG A 114 -1.03 -3.47 7.72
C ARG A 114 -1.26 -3.61 6.22
N PHE A 115 -1.82 -2.57 5.61
CA PHE A 115 -2.04 -2.52 4.17
C PHE A 115 -0.72 -2.60 3.38
N LEU A 116 0.27 -1.77 3.74
CA LEU A 116 1.59 -1.73 3.10
C LEU A 116 2.35 -3.04 3.25
N ARG A 117 2.29 -3.72 4.41
CA ARG A 117 2.90 -5.05 4.56
C ARG A 117 2.30 -6.07 3.59
N GLY A 118 0.97 -6.09 3.45
CA GLY A 118 0.31 -6.95 2.48
C GLY A 118 0.70 -6.59 1.04
N LEU A 119 0.74 -5.29 0.72
CA LEU A 119 1.02 -4.80 -0.63
C LEU A 119 2.46 -5.08 -1.06
N LEU A 120 3.43 -4.68 -0.24
CA LEU A 120 4.86 -4.86 -0.50
C LEU A 120 5.27 -6.33 -0.42
N GLY A 121 4.60 -7.12 0.44
CA GLY A 121 4.81 -8.56 0.56
C GLY A 121 4.15 -9.38 -0.56
N GLY A 122 3.26 -8.78 -1.35
CA GLY A 122 2.47 -9.51 -2.35
C GLY A 122 1.41 -10.45 -1.75
N GLU A 123 0.99 -10.19 -0.51
CA GLU A 123 0.05 -11.00 0.26
C GLU A 123 -1.29 -10.29 0.51
N LEU A 124 -1.61 -9.22 -0.24
CA LEU A 124 -2.94 -8.60 -0.18
C LEU A 124 -4.00 -9.60 -0.64
N ARG A 125 -4.54 -10.37 0.31
CA ARG A 125 -5.65 -11.29 0.11
C ARG A 125 -6.92 -10.48 -0.10
N GLN A 126 -7.27 -10.23 -1.35
CA GLN A 126 -8.46 -9.42 -1.65
C GLN A 126 -9.71 -10.23 -1.94
N GLY A 127 -9.64 -11.58 -1.96
CA GLY A 127 -10.83 -12.44 -2.10
C GLY A 127 -11.78 -12.00 -3.25
N ALA A 128 -11.23 -11.33 -4.25
CA ALA A 128 -11.93 -10.66 -5.34
C ALA A 128 -11.41 -11.12 -6.71
N LEU A 129 -10.47 -12.07 -6.71
CA LEU A 129 -9.92 -12.71 -7.91
C LEU A 129 -10.42 -14.16 -8.06
N ASP A 130 -11.28 -14.63 -7.15
CA ASP A 130 -12.02 -15.89 -7.25
C ASP A 130 -13.51 -15.62 -7.48
#